data_AF-A0A377DB29-F1
#
_entry.id   AF-A0A377DB29-F1
#
_cell.length_a   1.000
_cell.length_b   1.000
_cell.length_c   1.000
_cell.angle_alpha   90.00
_cell.angle_beta   90.00
_cell.angle_gamma   90.00
#
_symmetry.space_group_name_H-M   'P 1'
#
loop_
_entity.id
_entity.type
_entity.pdbx_description
1 polymer ?
#
loop_
_entity_poly.entity_id
_entity_poly.type
_entity_poly.pdbx_seq_one_letter_code
_entity_poly.pdbx_strand_id
1 'polypeptide(L)'
;MRRTGCVPIRPVTFGELKTYEEQLQSSGLEPAAINVSLNLPPDLYLMRSTGIDMDINYRYTMPPVKDSSRMDISLNNQFLQSFNLSSKQEANRLLLRIPGITRFAGWQNGCLYSGAETGRDQPAAL
;
A
#
# COMPACT_ATOMS: atom_id res chain seq x y z
N MET A 1 11.34 -15.15 -30.39
CA MET A 1 10.55 -13.94 -30.12
C MET A 1 9.79 -14.11 -28.79
N ARG A 2 10.31 -13.60 -27.67
CA ARG A 2 9.54 -13.54 -26.42
C ARG A 2 8.69 -12.28 -26.49
N ARG A 3 7.37 -12.42 -26.45
CA ARG A 3 6.45 -11.29 -26.37
C ARG A 3 6.77 -10.54 -25.07
N THR A 4 7.30 -9.33 -25.17
CA THR A 4 7.38 -8.39 -24.05
C THR A 4 5.94 -8.03 -23.69
N GLY A 5 5.38 -8.72 -22.70
CA GLY A 5 4.02 -8.45 -22.22
C GLY A 5 4.06 -7.26 -21.26
N CYS A 6 3.21 -6.26 -21.52
CA CYS A 6 2.89 -5.24 -20.52
C CYS A 6 2.24 -5.91 -19.30
N VAL A 7 2.74 -5.61 -18.10
CA VAL A 7 2.06 -5.99 -16.85
C VAL A 7 1.17 -4.83 -16.41
N PRO A 8 -0.16 -4.98 -16.46
CA PRO A 8 -1.06 -3.92 -16.01
C PRO A 8 -0.98 -3.77 -14.49
N ILE A 9 -0.77 -2.55 -14.02
CA ILE A 9 -0.89 -2.22 -12.61
C ILE A 9 -2.37 -2.18 -12.23
N ARG A 10 -2.76 -2.97 -11.22
CA ARG A 10 -4.14 -2.99 -10.69
C ARG A 10 -4.14 -2.70 -9.20
N PRO A 11 -5.21 -2.09 -8.66
CA PRO A 11 -5.38 -2.01 -7.21
C PRO A 11 -5.47 -3.42 -6.63
N VAL A 12 -4.77 -3.62 -5.51
CA VAL A 12 -4.77 -4.88 -4.74
C VAL A 12 -5.45 -4.61 -3.42
N THR A 13 -6.36 -5.50 -3.03
CA THR A 13 -7.10 -5.39 -1.77
C THR A 13 -6.31 -6.06 -0.64
N PHE A 14 -6.48 -5.59 0.60
CA PHE A 14 -5.89 -6.27 1.77
C PHE A 14 -6.35 -7.72 1.90
N GLY A 15 -7.56 -8.04 1.44
CA GLY A 15 -8.09 -9.40 1.43
C GLY A 15 -7.36 -10.35 0.47
N GLU A 16 -6.73 -9.84 -0.59
CA GLU A 16 -5.86 -10.64 -1.48
C GLU A 16 -4.47 -10.89 -0.88
N LEU A 17 -4.07 -10.10 0.13
CA LEU A 17 -2.77 -10.19 0.79
C LEU A 17 -2.79 -11.05 2.06
N LYS A 18 -3.96 -11.53 2.48
CA LYS A 18 -4.10 -12.39 3.65
C LYS A 18 -3.44 -13.74 3.41
N THR A 19 -2.69 -14.23 4.38
CA THR A 19 -2.12 -15.58 4.39
C THR A 19 -3.02 -16.56 5.14
N TYR A 20 -3.90 -16.06 6.02
CA TYR A 20 -4.93 -16.82 6.72
C TYR A 20 -6.23 -16.01 6.88
N GLU A 21 -7.34 -16.68 7.13
CA GLU A 21 -8.68 -16.05 7.07
C GLU A 21 -8.87 -14.89 8.05
N GLU A 22 -8.37 -15.04 9.27
CA GLU A 22 -8.58 -14.11 10.37
C GLU A 22 -7.45 -13.08 10.54
N GLN A 23 -6.59 -12.90 9.55
CA GLN A 23 -5.42 -12.02 9.67
C GLN A 23 -5.79 -10.55 9.84
N LEU A 24 -6.91 -10.12 9.26
CA LEU A 24 -7.35 -8.72 9.25
C LEU A 24 -8.26 -8.38 10.44
N GLN A 25 -8.24 -9.19 11.49
CA GLN A 25 -8.96 -8.96 12.73
C GLN A 25 -8.04 -9.17 13.93
N SER A 26 -8.29 -8.39 14.97
CA SER A 26 -7.59 -8.50 16.24
C SER A 26 -8.57 -8.13 17.35
N SER A 27 -8.42 -8.75 18.51
CA SER A 27 -9.35 -8.61 19.63
C SER A 27 -8.59 -8.51 20.94
N GLY A 28 -9.16 -7.79 21.91
CA GLY A 28 -8.57 -7.57 23.22
C GLY A 28 -8.61 -6.10 23.60
N LEU A 29 -8.16 -5.80 24.82
CA LEU A 29 -8.00 -4.42 25.29
C LEU A 29 -6.80 -3.73 24.62
N GLU A 30 -5.71 -4.50 24.43
CA GLU A 30 -4.54 -4.11 23.66
C GLU A 30 -4.35 -5.14 22.54
N PRO A 31 -5.05 -4.97 21.40
CA PRO A 31 -4.99 -5.93 20.30
C PRO A 31 -3.58 -5.97 19.70
N ALA A 32 -3.14 -7.17 19.31
CA ALA A 32 -1.90 -7.33 18.56
C ALA A 32 -1.99 -6.59 17.21
N ALA A 33 -0.85 -6.08 16.74
CA ALA A 33 -0.76 -5.42 15.45
C ALA A 33 -1.09 -6.39 14.30
N ILE A 34 -1.91 -5.91 13.36
CA ILE A 34 -2.21 -6.62 12.12
C ILE A 34 -1.08 -6.33 11.13
N ASN A 35 -0.29 -7.36 10.83
CA ASN A 35 0.82 -7.25 9.90
C ASN A 35 0.41 -7.81 8.54
N VAL A 36 0.56 -7.00 7.48
CA VAL A 36 0.29 -7.40 6.10
C VAL A 36 1.51 -7.10 5.24
N SER A 37 2.00 -8.11 4.53
CA SER A 37 3.12 -7.94 3.60
C SER A 37 2.62 -7.41 2.26
N LEU A 38 3.07 -6.20 1.90
CA LEU A 38 2.75 -5.57 0.62
C LEU A 38 3.82 -5.96 -0.42
N ASN A 39 3.43 -6.69 -1.45
CA ASN A 39 4.29 -6.97 -2.59
C ASN A 39 4.14 -5.85 -3.62
N LEU A 40 4.85 -4.75 -3.39
CA LEU A 40 4.89 -3.65 -4.35
C LEU A 40 5.78 -4.06 -5.54
N PRO A 41 5.31 -3.89 -6.79
CA PRO A 41 6.18 -4.11 -7.94
C PRO A 41 7.40 -3.18 -7.83
N PRO A 42 8.60 -3.65 -8.22
CA PRO A 42 9.85 -2.90 -8.08
C PRO A 42 9.93 -1.63 -8.93
N ASP A 43 8.92 -1.37 -9.77
CA ASP A 43 8.78 -0.23 -10.67
C ASP A 43 7.55 0.63 -10.34
N LEU A 44 7.18 0.71 -9.05
CA LEU A 44 6.33 1.80 -8.57
C LEU A 44 7.18 3.07 -8.48
N TYR A 45 7.58 3.55 -9.66
CA TYR A 45 8.37 4.75 -9.82
C TYR A 45 7.49 5.96 -9.50
N LEU A 46 7.58 6.44 -8.26
CA LEU A 46 6.90 7.65 -7.81
C LEU A 46 7.66 8.87 -8.38
N MET A 47 7.50 9.13 -9.68
CA MET A 47 7.93 10.40 -10.27
C MET A 47 7.28 11.53 -9.49
N ARG A 48 8.10 12.24 -8.71
CA ARG A 48 7.71 13.44 -7.96
C ARG A 48 6.46 13.21 -7.10
N SER A 49 6.67 12.59 -5.93
CA SER A 49 5.86 12.80 -4.73
C SER A 49 4.36 12.46 -4.83
N THR A 50 3.91 11.66 -5.80
CA THR A 50 2.47 11.41 -5.95
C THR A 50 1.90 10.51 -4.86
N GLY A 51 2.73 9.85 -4.05
CA GLY A 51 2.31 8.95 -2.99
C GLY A 51 1.44 7.80 -3.49
N ILE A 52 1.17 6.84 -2.61
CA ILE A 52 0.27 5.72 -2.91
C ILE A 52 -0.95 5.91 -2.03
N ASP A 53 -2.13 5.93 -2.63
CA ASP A 53 -3.38 5.98 -1.88
C ASP A 53 -3.68 4.58 -1.31
N MET A 54 -3.80 4.52 0.00
CA MET A 54 -4.21 3.34 0.74
C MET A 54 -5.64 3.57 1.24
N ASP A 55 -6.55 2.76 0.75
CA ASP A 55 -7.97 2.78 1.14
C ASP A 55 -8.23 1.73 2.20
N ILE A 56 -8.47 2.18 3.43
CA ILE A 56 -8.74 1.29 4.56
C ILE A 56 -10.20 1.42 4.95
N ASN A 57 -10.93 0.32 4.78
CA ASN A 57 -12.28 0.18 5.32
C ASN A 57 -12.17 -0.62 6.62
N TYR A 58 -12.53 -0.01 7.74
CA TYR A 58 -12.33 -0.58 9.07
C TYR A 58 -13.60 -0.57 9.91
N ARG A 59 -13.69 -1.53 10.83
CA ARG A 59 -14.76 -1.63 11.82
C ARG A 59 -14.16 -1.96 13.19
N TYR A 60 -14.67 -1.33 14.23
CA TYR A 60 -14.27 -1.58 15.61
C TYR A 60 -15.51 -1.70 16.50
N THR A 61 -15.36 -2.32 17.67
CA THR A 61 -16.40 -2.35 18.70
C THR A 61 -16.37 -1.01 19.44
N MET A 62 -17.47 -0.27 19.41
CA MET A 62 -17.54 1.05 20.03
C MET A 62 -17.35 0.93 21.55
N PRO A 63 -16.34 1.61 22.13
CA PRO A 63 -16.15 1.56 23.57
C PRO A 63 -17.32 2.27 24.28
N PRO A 64 -17.84 1.71 25.40
CA PRO A 64 -19.00 2.27 26.10
C PRO A 64 -18.70 3.62 26.76
N VAL A 65 -17.43 3.88 27.08
CA VAL A 65 -16.93 5.16 27.58
C VAL A 65 -15.88 5.70 26.62
N LYS A 66 -15.79 7.03 26.48
CA LYS A 66 -14.72 7.63 25.70
C LYS A 66 -13.39 7.37 26.40
N ASP A 67 -12.52 6.60 25.76
CA ASP A 67 -11.21 6.21 26.27
C ASP A 67 -10.09 6.71 25.33
N SER A 68 -8.88 6.20 25.55
CA SER A 68 -7.72 6.45 24.69
C SER A 68 -7.59 5.41 23.57
N SER A 69 -8.68 4.76 23.16
CA SER A 69 -8.67 3.81 22.04
C SER A 69 -8.26 4.51 20.75
N ARG A 70 -7.26 3.96 20.07
CA ARG A 70 -6.73 4.50 18.82
C ARG A 70 -6.25 3.37 17.91
N MET A 71 -6.29 3.63 16.62
CA MET A 71 -5.71 2.79 15.58
C MET A 71 -4.47 3.48 15.02
N ASP A 72 -3.32 2.86 15.24
CA ASP A 72 -2.04 3.34 14.72
C ASP A 72 -1.69 2.58 13.44
N ILE A 73 -1.29 3.32 12.40
CA ILE A 73 -0.90 2.76 11.12
C ILE A 73 0.58 3.01 10.91
N SER A 74 1.30 1.94 10.58
CA SER A 74 2.72 1.97 10.29
C SER A 74 3.03 1.19 9.01
N LEU A 75 4.09 1.60 8.33
CA LEU A 75 4.63 0.92 7.15
C LEU A 75 6.12 0.72 7.36
N ASN A 76 6.60 -0.52 7.25
CA ASN A 76 8.02 -0.85 7.47
C ASN A 76 8.56 -0.26 8.78
N ASN A 77 7.78 -0.38 9.86
CA ASN A 77 8.09 0.17 11.19
C ASN A 77 8.14 1.70 11.27
N GLN A 78 7.77 2.42 10.22
CA GLN A 78 7.61 3.87 10.23
C GLN A 78 6.15 4.23 10.50
N PHE A 79 5.90 5.00 11.56
CA PHE A 79 4.57 5.52 11.86
C PHE A 79 4.11 6.48 10.76
N LEU A 80 2.88 6.26 10.28
CA LEU A 80 2.26 7.11 9.26
C LEU A 80 1.21 8.03 9.91
N GLN A 81 0.22 7.45 10.59
CA GLN A 81 -0.90 8.20 11.14
C GLN A 81 -1.60 7.41 12.27
N SER A 82 -2.22 8.14 13.19
CA SER A 82 -3.05 7.60 14.27
C SER A 82 -4.47 8.15 14.16
N PHE A 83 -5.46 7.29 14.41
CA PHE A 83 -6.87 7.62 14.36
C PHE A 83 -7.52 7.27 15.69
N ASN A 84 -8.21 8.23 16.30
CA ASN A 84 -8.95 7.97 17.54
C ASN A 84 -10.21 7.16 17.25
N LEU A 85 -10.43 6.10 18.03
CA LEU A 85 -11.64 5.29 18.00
C LEU A 85 -12.59 5.84 19.06
N SER A 86 -13.61 6.58 18.63
CA SER A 86 -14.55 7.22 19.55
C SER A 86 -15.77 6.33 19.81
N SER A 87 -16.56 6.68 20.82
CA SER A 87 -17.86 6.03 21.08
C SER A 87 -18.95 6.41 20.07
N LYS A 88 -18.59 7.09 18.97
CA LYS A 88 -19.49 7.43 17.86
C LYS A 88 -18.76 7.18 16.55
N GLN A 89 -19.25 6.26 15.73
CA GLN A 89 -18.60 5.96 14.45
C GLN A 89 -18.80 7.12 13.46
N GLU A 90 -17.80 8.00 13.33
CA GLU A 90 -17.84 9.15 12.42
C GLU A 90 -17.32 8.81 11.01
N ALA A 91 -16.37 7.88 10.91
CA ALA A 91 -15.83 7.40 9.65
C ALA A 91 -15.51 5.90 9.72
N ASN A 92 -15.71 5.20 8.59
CA ASN A 92 -15.34 3.79 8.39
C ASN A 92 -14.30 3.61 7.27
N ARG A 93 -13.93 4.69 6.58
CA ARG A 93 -12.99 4.68 5.45
C ARG A 93 -11.89 5.72 5.67
N LEU A 94 -10.64 5.30 5.50
CA LEU A 94 -9.46 6.15 5.60
C LEU A 94 -8.71 6.12 4.27
N LEU A 95 -8.33 7.30 3.79
CA LEU A 95 -7.43 7.46 2.65
C LEU A 95 -6.09 7.94 3.19
N LEU A 96 -5.08 7.07 3.15
CA LEU A 96 -3.72 7.41 3.54
C LEU A 96 -2.84 7.54 2.32
N ARG A 97 -2.00 8.57 2.29
CA ARG A 97 -1.02 8.77 1.23
C ARG A 97 0.36 8.34 1.69
N ILE A 98 0.84 7.22 1.17
CA ILE A 98 2.16 6.67 1.52
C ILE A 98 3.24 7.45 0.75
N PRO A 99 4.24 8.07 1.40
CA PRO A 99 5.41 8.60 0.72
C PRO A 99 6.27 7.43 0.23
N GLY A 100 6.85 7.47 -0.96
CA GLY A 100 7.53 6.27 -1.44
C GLY A 100 8.96 6.40 -1.92
N ILE A 101 9.42 5.27 -2.44
CA ILE A 101 10.78 4.77 -2.39
C ILE A 101 11.39 4.88 -3.79
N THR A 102 12.54 5.54 -3.94
CA THR A 102 13.10 5.90 -5.24
C THR A 102 13.97 4.78 -5.83
N ARG A 103 13.56 4.16 -6.96
CA ARG A 103 14.45 3.48 -7.93
C ARG A 103 13.84 3.54 -9.34
N PHE A 104 14.66 3.83 -10.34
CA PHE A 104 14.24 4.18 -11.71
C PHE A 104 13.95 2.94 -12.58
N ALA A 105 12.73 2.83 -13.13
CA ALA A 105 12.45 2.11 -14.37
C ALA A 105 11.37 2.86 -15.19
N GLY A 106 11.43 2.69 -16.51
CA GLY A 106 10.80 3.57 -17.49
C GLY A 106 9.30 3.32 -17.66
N TRP A 107 8.49 4.35 -17.40
CA TRP A 107 7.04 4.35 -17.51
C TRP A 107 6.57 4.87 -18.88
N GLN A 108 5.74 4.10 -19.59
CA GLN A 108 5.01 4.56 -20.79
C GLN A 108 3.59 3.94 -20.82
N ASN A 109 2.56 4.77 -21.02
CA ASN A 109 1.16 4.36 -21.26
C ASN A 109 0.56 3.34 -20.26
N GLY A 110 0.80 3.49 -18.96
CA GLY A 110 0.18 2.63 -17.92
C GLY A 110 0.75 1.22 -17.84
N CYS A 111 1.90 0.98 -18.47
CA CYS A 111 2.57 -0.30 -18.52
C CYS A 111 3.96 -0.22 -17.89
N LEU A 112 4.31 -1.22 -17.09
CA LEU A 112 5.69 -1.48 -16.68
C LEU A 112 6.36 -2.30 -17.80
N TYR A 113 7.42 -1.76 -18.39
CA TYR A 113 8.21 -2.48 -19.40
C TYR A 113 9.35 -3.21 -18.70
N SER A 114 9.34 -4.54 -18.72
CA SER A 114 10.50 -5.31 -18.26
C SER A 114 11.64 -5.11 -19.26
N GLY A 115 12.59 -4.24 -18.95
CA GLY A 115 13.83 -4.13 -19.70
C GLY A 115 14.63 -5.43 -19.55
N ALA A 116 14.53 -6.33 -20.52
CA ALA A 116 15.61 -7.27 -20.75
C ALA A 116 16.75 -6.46 -21.38
N GLU A 117 17.77 -6.12 -20.60
CA GLU A 117 19.03 -5.60 -21.13
C GLU A 117 19.55 -6.61 -22.17
N THR A 118 19.41 -6.26 -23.44
CA THR A 118 20.18 -6.85 -24.54
C THR A 118 21.04 -5.72 -25.05
N GLY A 119 22.35 -5.89 -24.86
CA GLY A 119 23.37 -4.92 -25.24
C GLY A 119 23.34 -4.57 -26.73
N ARG A 120 23.91 -3.39 -26.99
CA ARG A 120 24.17 -2.76 -28.29
C ARG A 120 22.93 -2.31 -29.07
N ASP A 121 22.52 -1.08 -28.82
CA ASP A 121 22.61 0.01 -29.82
C ASP A 121 21.96 1.28 -29.24
N GLN A 122 22.81 2.20 -28.76
CA GLN A 122 22.45 3.62 -28.65
C GLN A 122 22.72 4.26 -30.01
N PRO A 123 21.71 4.70 -30.78
CA PRO A 123 21.96 5.75 -31.74
C PRO A 123 22.22 7.04 -30.95
N ALA A 124 23.39 7.63 -31.16
CA ALA A 124 23.69 8.97 -30.71
C ALA A 124 22.59 9.92 -31.20
N ALA A 125 21.99 10.66 -30.28
CA ALA A 125 21.16 11.81 -30.61
C ALA A 125 22.06 12.85 -31.29
N LEU A 126 21.63 13.31 -32.48
CA LEU A 126 21.92 14.65 -32.97
C LEU A 126 20.97 15.64 -32.26
#